data_AF-A0AAV4QXB1-F1
#
_entry.id   AF-A0AAV4QXB1-F1
#
_cell.length_a   1.000
_cell.length_b   1.000
_cell.length_c   1.000
_cell.angle_alpha   90.00
_cell.angle_beta   90.00
_cell.angle_gamma   90.00
#
_symmetry.space_group_name_H-M   'P 1'
#
loop_
_entity.id
_entity.type
_entity.pdbx_description
1 polymer ?
#
loop_
_entity_poly.entity_id
_entity_poly.type
_entity_poly.pdbx_seq_one_letter_code
_entity_poly.pdbx_strand_id
1 'polypeptide(L)'
;MVAAAGYYQIHGKPENVVISLENILEEKPPVVEDEPKNLRALFVHFSWKCLKSLVFVVCVAFFFQQTAEFYFLYRTYPTATNIVVTYPKFLKTPAITVCNRNLINRTAFCAQHPDQCTQPQNIERFCEKHPNICVGNISELTIPKLGYHTYENVLKHYYIRNLAQEFLFDKTDPKESYPFKTPWRKWKTTYVYDMNMNAHARCHSDNLHIFSEEELQNTTFRTVAEMDSSARYSLYDIQMAKISTFNIRMMDEKEAFYLWVDSQVYLSIHSPVVPSNPFMYGKPLRTGHQYDIYVRLEEEHLLPPPYPTNCTNYDAIWRINNKTGPRSQEVSYSFD
;
A
#
# COMPACT_ATOMS: atom_id res chain seq x y z
N MET A 1 -4.03 3.37 9.89
CA MET A 1 -2.97 3.60 8.86
C MET A 1 -2.48 2.25 8.39
N VAL A 2 -2.19 2.13 7.09
CA VAL A 2 -2.34 0.90 6.29
C VAL A 2 -1.00 0.41 5.75
N ALA A 3 -0.67 -0.87 5.91
CA ALA A 3 0.56 -1.51 5.41
C ALA A 3 0.34 -3.01 5.09
N ALA A 4 -0.27 -3.30 3.93
CA ALA A 4 -0.74 -4.62 3.55
C ALA A 4 0.37 -5.69 3.38
N ALA A 5 0.32 -6.73 4.21
CA ALA A 5 0.90 -8.05 3.95
C ALA A 5 0.15 -9.14 4.75
N GLY A 6 -0.19 -10.27 4.13
CA GLY A 6 -0.96 -11.32 4.81
C GLY A 6 -0.59 -12.74 4.38
N TYR A 7 -0.67 -13.68 5.35
CA TYR A 7 -0.76 -15.13 5.17
C TYR A 7 -1.53 -15.74 6.37
N TYR A 8 -2.11 -16.93 6.21
CA TYR A 8 -3.19 -17.48 7.06
C TYR A 8 -2.78 -18.68 7.98
N GLN A 9 -3.68 -18.98 8.93
CA GLN A 9 -4.15 -20.32 9.42
C GLN A 9 -3.30 -21.11 10.48
N ILE A 10 -3.83 -21.94 11.41
CA ILE A 10 -5.21 -22.33 11.86
C ILE A 10 -5.27 -22.33 13.42
N HIS A 11 -6.45 -22.32 14.06
CA HIS A 11 -6.66 -22.58 15.51
C HIS A 11 -6.43 -24.05 15.94
N GLY A 12 -6.05 -24.24 17.21
CA GLY A 12 -6.27 -25.47 17.99
C GLY A 12 -6.83 -25.14 19.39
N LYS A 13 -7.80 -25.93 19.88
CA LYS A 13 -8.45 -25.77 21.19
C LYS A 13 -8.28 -27.06 21.98
N PRO A 14 -7.79 -27.04 23.24
CA PRO A 14 -7.65 -28.26 24.03
C PRO A 14 -9.01 -28.73 24.59
N GLU A 15 -9.12 -30.04 24.77
CA GLU A 15 -10.30 -30.73 25.29
C GLU A 15 -10.38 -30.67 26.82
N ASN A 16 -11.60 -30.78 27.37
CA ASN A 16 -11.82 -30.86 28.81
C ASN A 16 -11.69 -32.31 29.29
N VAL A 17 -10.78 -32.58 30.22
CA VAL A 17 -10.73 -33.86 30.94
C VAL A 17 -11.60 -33.76 32.20
N VAL A 18 -12.66 -34.57 32.27
CA VAL A 18 -13.49 -34.73 33.48
C VAL A 18 -13.03 -36.00 34.20
N ILE A 19 -12.59 -35.88 35.45
CA ILE A 19 -12.29 -37.03 36.31
C ILE A 19 -13.49 -37.24 37.23
N SER A 20 -14.20 -38.35 37.04
CA SER A 20 -15.18 -38.85 38.00
C SER A 20 -14.47 -39.65 39.10
N LEU A 21 -14.91 -39.51 40.34
CA LEU A 21 -14.43 -40.30 41.47
C LEU A 21 -15.65 -40.80 42.26
N GLU A 22 -16.13 -41.98 41.86
CA GLU A 22 -17.20 -42.68 42.59
C GLU A 22 -16.64 -43.43 43.80
N ASN A 23 -17.26 -43.16 44.94
CA ASN A 23 -17.59 -44.06 46.04
C ASN A 23 -16.90 -45.44 46.08
N ILE A 24 -16.16 -45.70 47.18
CA ILE A 24 -16.01 -47.05 47.75
C ILE A 24 -16.60 -47.03 49.16
N LEU A 25 -17.32 -48.11 49.50
CA LEU A 25 -18.22 -48.21 50.65
C LEU A 25 -17.54 -48.27 52.03
N GLU A 26 -18.37 -48.01 53.04
CA GLU A 26 -18.13 -48.32 54.44
C GLU A 26 -17.98 -49.83 54.68
N GLU A 27 -17.03 -50.22 55.54
CA GLU A 27 -17.18 -51.37 56.44
C GLU A 27 -16.54 -51.05 57.81
N LYS A 28 -17.13 -51.60 58.89
CA LYS A 28 -16.79 -51.34 60.30
C LYS A 28 -17.47 -52.39 61.20
N PRO A 29 -16.93 -52.78 62.37
CA PRO A 29 -15.54 -52.92 62.83
C PRO A 29 -15.25 -54.40 63.25
N PRO A 30 -14.18 -54.67 64.02
CA PRO A 30 -14.47 -55.00 65.43
C PRO A 30 -13.63 -54.24 66.47
N VAL A 31 -14.05 -54.36 67.73
CA VAL A 31 -13.50 -53.66 68.91
C VAL A 31 -12.32 -54.43 69.51
N VAL A 32 -11.21 -53.73 69.80
CA VAL A 32 -10.10 -54.23 70.63
C VAL A 32 -9.63 -53.11 71.57
N GLU A 33 -9.10 -53.55 72.71
CA GLU A 33 -8.95 -52.94 74.03
C GLU A 33 -8.22 -51.59 74.18
N ASP A 34 -8.37 -51.04 75.40
CA ASP A 34 -7.96 -49.71 75.84
C ASP A 34 -6.49 -49.64 76.31
N GLU A 35 -5.63 -48.90 75.60
CA GLU A 35 -4.45 -48.24 76.17
C GLU A 35 -3.95 -47.07 75.27
N PRO A 36 -3.09 -46.18 75.79
CA PRO A 36 -3.45 -44.79 76.12
C PRO A 36 -3.95 -43.96 74.92
N LYS A 37 -5.27 -43.69 74.91
CA LYS A 37 -6.00 -42.98 73.82
C LYS A 37 -5.53 -41.56 73.48
N ASN A 38 -4.66 -40.92 74.27
CA ASN A 38 -4.27 -39.51 74.05
C ASN A 38 -3.18 -39.30 72.99
N LEU A 39 -2.22 -40.21 72.82
CA LEU A 39 -1.04 -39.92 71.99
C LEU A 39 -1.32 -40.06 70.48
N ARG A 40 -2.02 -41.12 70.06
CA ARG A 40 -2.38 -41.33 68.64
C ARG A 40 -3.32 -40.25 68.11
N ALA A 41 -4.30 -39.81 68.90
CA ALA A 41 -5.20 -38.72 68.51
C ALA A 41 -4.45 -37.40 68.31
N LEU A 42 -3.47 -37.10 69.17
CA LEU A 42 -2.58 -35.95 69.03
C LEU A 42 -1.75 -36.02 67.73
N PHE A 43 -1.16 -37.18 67.42
CA PHE A 43 -0.40 -37.39 66.18
C PHE A 43 -1.26 -37.24 64.93
N VAL A 44 -2.45 -37.86 64.86
CA VAL A 44 -3.36 -37.73 63.70
C VAL A 44 -3.77 -36.26 63.50
N HIS A 45 -4.09 -35.55 64.57
CA HIS A 45 -4.44 -34.12 64.50
C HIS A 45 -3.26 -33.24 64.09
N PHE A 46 -2.03 -33.57 64.52
CA PHE A 46 -0.81 -32.88 64.10
C PHE A 46 -0.49 -33.14 62.62
N SER A 47 -0.46 -34.40 62.17
CA SER A 47 -0.24 -34.78 60.78
C SER A 47 -1.29 -34.17 59.84
N TRP A 48 -2.56 -34.09 60.26
CA TRP A 48 -3.62 -33.43 59.49
C TRP A 48 -3.39 -31.91 59.33
N LYS A 49 -2.88 -31.23 60.37
CA LYS A 49 -2.47 -29.82 60.28
C LYS A 49 -1.26 -29.65 59.36
N CYS A 50 -0.26 -30.52 59.45
CA CYS A 50 0.90 -30.51 58.54
C CYS A 50 0.49 -30.73 57.08
N LEU A 51 -0.38 -31.72 56.79
CA LEU A 51 -0.89 -31.98 55.45
C LEU A 51 -1.67 -30.77 54.91
N LYS A 52 -2.56 -30.18 55.71
CA LYS A 52 -3.27 -28.94 55.33
C LYS A 52 -2.33 -27.78 55.03
N SER A 53 -1.29 -27.59 55.85
CA SER A 53 -0.28 -26.55 55.63
C SER A 53 0.54 -26.82 54.36
N LEU A 54 0.90 -28.07 54.09
CA LEU A 54 1.63 -28.45 52.88
C LEU A 54 0.79 -28.20 51.62
N VAL A 55 -0.47 -28.66 51.61
CA VAL A 55 -1.42 -28.42 50.51
C VAL A 55 -1.63 -26.91 50.31
N PHE A 56 -1.78 -26.13 51.38
CA PHE A 56 -1.88 -24.67 51.29
C PHE A 56 -0.64 -24.04 50.66
N VAL A 57 0.57 -24.40 51.11
CA VAL A 57 1.83 -23.90 50.53
C VAL A 57 1.97 -24.27 49.05
N VAL A 58 1.59 -25.50 48.66
CA VAL A 58 1.59 -25.93 47.26
C VAL A 58 0.60 -25.11 46.42
N CYS A 59 -0.63 -24.92 46.89
CA CYS A 59 -1.63 -24.08 46.22
C CYS A 59 -1.16 -22.63 46.07
N VAL A 60 -0.53 -22.06 47.10
CA VAL A 60 0.03 -20.70 47.08
C VAL A 60 1.20 -20.60 46.08
N ALA A 61 2.07 -21.60 46.00
CA ALA A 61 3.16 -21.65 45.03
C ALA A 61 2.63 -21.70 43.59
N PHE A 62 1.66 -22.58 43.29
CA PHE A 62 1.00 -22.62 41.98
C PHE A 62 0.30 -21.30 41.62
N PHE A 63 -0.38 -20.68 42.58
CA PHE A 63 -1.01 -19.37 42.39
C PHE A 63 0.02 -18.30 41.99
N PHE A 64 1.16 -18.22 42.69
CA PHE A 64 2.23 -17.28 42.32
C PHE A 64 2.88 -17.60 40.98
N GLN A 65 3.10 -18.88 40.64
CA GLN A 65 3.63 -19.27 39.33
C GLN A 65 2.67 -18.83 38.21
N GLN A 66 1.39 -19.17 38.30
CA GLN A 66 0.39 -18.77 37.30
C GLN A 66 0.28 -17.24 37.20
N THR A 67 0.30 -16.53 38.33
CA THR A 67 0.28 -15.06 38.35
C THR A 67 1.51 -14.47 37.67
N ALA A 68 2.70 -15.07 37.85
CA ALA A 68 3.93 -14.66 37.18
C ALA A 68 3.86 -14.92 35.67
N GLU A 69 3.39 -16.09 35.23
CA GLU A 69 3.18 -16.42 33.81
C GLU A 69 2.24 -15.41 33.13
N PHE A 70 1.10 -15.10 33.74
CA PHE A 70 0.19 -14.06 33.23
C PHE A 70 0.81 -12.66 33.24
N TYR A 71 1.61 -12.31 34.25
CA TYR A 71 2.31 -11.03 34.31
C TYR A 71 3.38 -10.90 33.21
N PHE A 72 4.13 -11.97 32.94
CA PHE A 72 5.10 -11.98 31.84
C PHE A 72 4.40 -11.88 30.47
N LEU A 73 3.30 -12.63 30.26
CA LEU A 73 2.49 -12.53 29.04
C LEU A 73 1.88 -11.13 28.87
N TYR A 74 1.40 -10.51 29.94
CA TYR A 74 0.91 -9.12 29.89
C TYR A 74 2.03 -8.16 29.47
N ARG A 75 3.25 -8.36 29.97
CA ARG A 75 4.42 -7.53 29.64
C ARG A 75 5.04 -7.77 28.26
N THR A 76 4.67 -8.83 27.54
CA THR A 76 5.05 -8.97 26.12
C THR A 76 4.13 -8.18 25.17
N TYR A 77 3.06 -7.56 25.69
CA TYR A 77 2.07 -6.80 24.91
C TYR A 77 1.58 -7.53 23.65
N PRO A 78 1.11 -8.78 23.77
CA PRO A 78 0.68 -9.59 22.62
C PRO A 78 -0.49 -8.92 21.91
N THR A 79 -0.46 -8.92 20.59
CA THR A 79 -1.50 -8.35 19.73
C THR A 79 -2.19 -9.44 18.91
N ALA A 80 -3.44 -9.20 18.52
CA ALA A 80 -4.19 -10.06 17.64
C ALA A 80 -4.86 -9.23 16.54
N THR A 81 -4.73 -9.68 15.29
CA THR A 81 -5.34 -9.00 14.14
C THR A 81 -6.82 -9.35 14.04
N ASN A 82 -7.68 -8.34 13.97
CA ASN A 82 -9.10 -8.50 13.67
C ASN A 82 -9.39 -7.94 12.28
N ILE A 83 -9.99 -8.76 11.41
CA ILE A 83 -10.33 -8.40 10.03
C ILE A 83 -11.84 -8.20 9.94
N VAL A 84 -12.28 -6.96 9.70
CA VAL A 84 -13.69 -6.62 9.54
C VAL A 84 -13.93 -6.08 8.13
N VAL A 85 -14.79 -6.74 7.36
CA VAL A 85 -15.27 -6.22 6.07
C VAL A 85 -16.52 -5.37 6.33
N THR A 86 -16.46 -4.09 5.96
CA THR A 86 -17.59 -3.16 6.09
C THR A 86 -18.01 -2.62 4.73
N TYR A 87 -19.27 -2.18 4.63
CA TYR A 87 -19.87 -1.61 3.43
C TYR A 87 -20.33 -0.18 3.70
N PRO A 88 -19.40 0.78 3.91
CA PRO A 88 -19.79 2.15 4.20
C PRO A 88 -20.46 2.79 2.98
N LYS A 89 -21.47 3.63 3.22
CA LYS A 89 -22.14 4.43 2.16
C LYS A 89 -21.19 5.40 1.46
N PHE A 90 -20.10 5.76 2.13
CA PHE A 90 -19.15 6.80 1.80
C PHE A 90 -17.74 6.25 1.96
N LEU A 91 -16.94 6.28 0.89
CA LEU A 91 -15.54 5.85 0.89
C LEU A 91 -14.64 7.07 0.69
N LYS A 92 -13.50 7.12 1.40
CA LYS A 92 -12.49 8.18 1.24
C LYS A 92 -11.95 8.15 -0.19
N THR A 93 -11.94 9.29 -0.88
CA THR A 93 -11.40 9.35 -2.25
C THR A 93 -9.89 9.06 -2.22
N PRO A 94 -9.39 8.07 -2.99
CA PRO A 94 -7.94 7.85 -3.12
C PRO A 94 -7.30 8.94 -4.00
N ALA A 95 -5.97 8.99 -4.04
CA ALA A 95 -5.28 9.68 -5.12
C ALA A 95 -5.21 8.76 -6.35
N ILE A 96 -5.35 9.35 -7.53
CA ILE A 96 -5.19 8.68 -8.82
C ILE A 96 -4.01 9.35 -9.53
N THR A 97 -2.88 8.65 -9.64
CA THR A 97 -1.70 9.15 -10.34
C THR A 97 -1.52 8.44 -11.67
N VAL A 98 -1.41 9.22 -12.74
CA VAL A 98 -1.20 8.77 -14.11
C VAL A 98 0.12 9.33 -14.60
N CYS A 99 1.07 8.45 -14.92
CA CYS A 99 2.33 8.80 -15.57
C CYS A 99 2.29 8.32 -17.03
N ASN A 100 3.01 9.01 -17.92
CA ASN A 100 3.31 8.50 -19.24
C ASN A 100 4.84 8.55 -19.42
N ARG A 101 5.44 7.45 -19.90
CA ARG A 101 6.89 7.40 -20.14
C ARG A 101 7.37 8.39 -21.20
N ASN A 102 6.50 8.79 -22.12
CA ASN A 102 6.88 9.47 -23.36
C ASN A 102 6.22 10.86 -23.47
N LEU A 103 6.48 11.74 -22.51
CA LEU A 103 5.84 13.06 -22.40
C LEU A 103 6.61 14.22 -23.07
N ILE A 104 7.74 13.93 -23.71
CA ILE A 104 8.47 14.90 -24.53
C ILE A 104 7.92 14.79 -25.95
N ASN A 105 7.39 15.89 -26.50
CA ASN A 105 7.00 15.95 -27.91
C ASN A 105 8.27 16.00 -28.77
N ARG A 106 8.49 14.95 -29.58
CA ARG A 106 9.67 14.80 -30.44
C ARG A 106 9.87 16.01 -31.37
N THR A 107 8.81 16.43 -32.06
CA THR A 107 8.89 17.52 -33.05
C THR A 107 9.27 18.85 -32.39
N ALA A 108 8.69 19.16 -31.22
CA ALA A 108 8.99 20.36 -30.45
C ALA A 108 10.43 20.35 -29.91
N PHE A 109 10.90 19.22 -29.36
CA PHE A 109 12.29 19.08 -28.92
C PHE A 109 13.27 19.28 -30.08
N CYS A 110 13.04 18.63 -31.23
CA CYS A 110 13.92 18.76 -32.39
C CYS A 110 13.87 20.14 -33.06
N ALA A 111 12.78 20.89 -32.90
CA ALA A 111 12.70 22.29 -33.33
C ALA A 111 13.54 23.22 -32.45
N GLN A 112 13.61 22.97 -31.13
CA GLN A 112 14.43 23.75 -30.19
C GLN A 112 15.90 23.32 -30.15
N HIS A 113 16.17 22.03 -30.39
CA HIS A 113 17.50 21.42 -30.34
C HIS A 113 17.84 20.62 -31.61
N PRO A 114 17.87 21.26 -32.80
CA PRO A 114 18.07 20.58 -34.08
C PRO A 114 19.44 19.89 -34.18
N ASP A 115 20.45 20.42 -33.49
CA ASP A 115 21.79 19.84 -33.37
C ASP A 115 21.80 18.53 -32.57
N GLN A 116 20.79 18.25 -31.75
CA GLN A 116 20.63 17.00 -31.02
C GLN A 116 19.68 15.99 -31.70
N CYS A 117 19.10 16.36 -32.84
CA CYS A 117 18.34 15.46 -33.70
C CYS A 117 19.08 15.14 -35.02
N THR A 118 18.62 14.10 -35.72
CA THR A 118 19.14 13.69 -37.03
C THR A 118 18.12 12.86 -37.80
N GLN A 119 18.32 12.71 -39.11
CA GLN A 119 17.50 11.82 -39.94
C GLN A 119 17.99 10.37 -39.80
N PRO A 120 17.11 9.35 -39.77
CA PRO A 120 17.54 7.96 -39.76
C PRO A 120 18.39 7.63 -41.01
N GLN A 121 19.56 7.01 -40.81
CA GLN A 121 20.48 6.65 -41.90
C GLN A 121 19.85 5.75 -42.99
N ASN A 122 18.90 4.90 -42.59
CA ASN A 122 18.07 4.12 -43.49
C ASN A 122 16.62 4.30 -43.03
N ILE A 123 15.87 5.11 -43.79
CA ILE A 123 14.49 5.50 -43.45
C ILE A 123 13.56 4.28 -43.59
N GLU A 124 13.72 3.46 -44.63
CA GLU A 124 12.89 2.27 -44.88
C GLU A 124 12.92 1.32 -43.68
N ARG A 125 14.12 0.89 -43.27
CA ARG A 125 14.34 0.00 -42.12
C ARG A 125 13.93 0.63 -40.79
N PHE A 126 14.03 1.96 -40.66
CA PHE A 126 13.52 2.67 -39.50
C PHE A 126 11.99 2.58 -39.44
N CYS A 127 11.31 2.82 -40.57
CA CYS A 127 9.85 2.78 -40.68
C CYS A 127 9.27 1.37 -40.57
N GLU A 128 10.00 0.32 -40.98
CA GLU A 128 9.64 -1.08 -40.68
C GLU A 128 9.53 -1.34 -39.18
N LYS A 129 10.46 -0.78 -38.38
CA LYS A 129 10.46 -0.89 -36.91
C LYS A 129 9.50 0.06 -36.22
N HIS A 130 9.29 1.25 -36.77
CA HIS A 130 8.52 2.33 -36.15
C HIS A 130 7.46 2.89 -37.12
N PRO A 131 6.52 2.05 -37.60
CA PRO A 131 5.56 2.44 -38.64
C PRO A 131 4.69 3.63 -38.22
N ASN A 132 4.31 3.68 -36.94
CA ASN A 132 3.47 4.73 -36.38
C ASN A 132 4.16 6.11 -36.36
N ILE A 133 5.49 6.17 -36.56
CA ILE A 133 6.28 7.41 -36.62
C ILE A 133 6.43 7.93 -38.05
N CYS A 134 6.42 7.03 -39.04
CA CYS A 134 6.61 7.34 -40.45
C CYS A 134 5.31 7.71 -41.19
N VAL A 135 4.37 8.38 -40.51
CA VAL A 135 3.07 8.74 -41.08
C VAL A 135 3.12 10.15 -41.67
N GLY A 136 3.15 10.26 -43.00
CA GLY A 136 3.16 11.53 -43.73
C GLY A 136 4.45 11.74 -44.53
N ASN A 137 4.98 12.97 -44.53
CA ASN A 137 6.21 13.30 -45.23
C ASN A 137 7.44 12.80 -44.44
N ILE A 138 7.93 11.61 -44.78
CA ILE A 138 9.11 10.99 -44.16
C ILE A 138 10.44 11.69 -44.51
N SER A 139 10.46 12.57 -45.52
CA SER A 139 11.68 13.25 -45.99
C SER A 139 12.24 14.27 -44.98
N GLU A 140 11.37 14.80 -44.12
CA GLU A 140 11.70 15.77 -43.06
C GLU A 140 11.79 15.10 -41.67
N LEU A 141 11.75 13.77 -41.62
CA LEU A 141 11.70 13.01 -40.38
C LEU A 141 13.01 13.12 -39.58
N THR A 142 12.97 13.87 -38.47
CA THR A 142 14.07 13.97 -37.52
C THR A 142 13.78 13.19 -36.24
N ILE A 143 14.78 12.48 -35.72
CA ILE A 143 14.72 11.73 -34.46
C ILE A 143 15.79 12.22 -33.49
N PRO A 144 15.56 12.14 -32.16
CA PRO A 144 16.60 12.45 -31.18
C PRO A 144 17.79 11.50 -31.35
N LYS A 145 19.02 12.00 -31.20
CA LYS A 145 20.23 11.17 -31.23
C LYS A 145 20.31 10.21 -30.03
N LEU A 146 19.60 10.51 -28.94
CA LEU A 146 19.51 9.69 -27.74
C LEU A 146 19.05 8.26 -28.08
N GLY A 147 19.73 7.25 -27.54
CA GLY A 147 19.40 5.83 -27.71
C GLY A 147 19.77 5.26 -29.09
N TYR A 148 19.45 5.96 -30.19
CA TYR A 148 19.68 5.45 -31.55
C TYR A 148 21.11 5.67 -32.07
N HIS A 149 21.77 6.77 -31.67
CA HIS A 149 23.12 7.13 -32.14
C HIS A 149 24.13 7.41 -31.01
N THR A 150 23.75 7.24 -29.74
CA THR A 150 24.61 7.55 -28.59
C THR A 150 25.14 6.33 -27.82
N TYR A 151 24.86 5.11 -28.29
CA TYR A 151 25.31 3.89 -27.59
C TYR A 151 26.84 3.81 -27.44
N GLU A 152 27.59 4.33 -28.42
CA GLU A 152 29.06 4.36 -28.41
C GLU A 152 29.65 5.54 -27.62
N ASN A 153 28.86 6.55 -27.24
CA ASN A 153 29.35 7.74 -26.54
C ASN A 153 28.47 8.07 -25.32
N VAL A 154 28.86 7.51 -24.18
CA VAL A 154 28.18 7.65 -22.88
C VAL A 154 28.03 9.11 -22.44
N LEU A 155 29.05 9.96 -22.66
CA LEU A 155 28.99 11.38 -22.31
C LEU A 155 27.92 12.11 -23.13
N LYS A 156 27.86 11.86 -24.43
CA LYS A 156 26.83 12.42 -25.32
C LYS A 156 25.43 11.88 -24.98
N HIS A 157 25.32 10.62 -24.57
CA HIS A 157 24.07 10.06 -24.07
C HIS A 157 23.58 10.79 -22.82
N TYR A 158 24.45 10.99 -21.83
CA TYR A 158 24.12 11.70 -20.59
C TYR A 158 23.74 13.16 -20.85
N TYR A 159 24.50 13.87 -21.68
CA TYR A 159 24.21 15.26 -22.06
C TYR A 159 22.82 15.42 -22.69
N ILE A 160 22.49 14.63 -23.72
CA ILE A 160 21.18 14.73 -24.39
C ILE A 160 20.05 14.31 -23.44
N ARG A 161 20.29 13.34 -22.54
CA ARG A 161 19.29 12.98 -21.52
C ARG A 161 19.02 14.15 -20.57
N ASN A 162 20.05 14.84 -20.09
CA ASN A 162 19.87 16.00 -19.21
C ASN A 162 19.15 17.13 -19.93
N LEU A 163 19.50 17.43 -21.18
CA LEU A 163 18.80 18.42 -22.01
C LEU A 163 17.31 18.05 -22.22
N ALA A 164 17.01 16.77 -22.43
CA ALA A 164 15.64 16.28 -22.51
C ALA A 164 14.88 16.39 -21.17
N GLN A 165 15.57 16.26 -20.04
CA GLN A 165 15.00 16.49 -18.71
C GLN A 165 14.76 17.99 -18.44
N GLU A 166 15.69 18.86 -18.80
CA GLU A 166 15.52 20.32 -18.75
C GLU A 166 14.31 20.75 -19.57
N PHE A 167 14.16 20.26 -20.81
CA PHE A 167 12.98 20.46 -21.65
C PHE A 167 11.69 19.92 -20.99
N LEU A 168 11.75 18.77 -20.30
CA LEU A 168 10.61 18.20 -19.57
C LEU A 168 10.23 19.01 -18.32
N PHE A 169 11.17 19.72 -17.69
CA PHE A 169 10.91 20.60 -16.56
C PHE A 169 10.52 22.03 -16.97
N ASP A 170 10.85 22.45 -18.18
CA ASP A 170 10.42 23.73 -18.71
C ASP A 170 8.87 23.79 -18.77
N LYS A 171 8.34 24.91 -18.26
CA LYS A 171 6.92 25.21 -18.16
C LYS A 171 6.41 26.00 -19.37
N THR A 172 7.28 26.35 -20.32
CA THR A 172 6.91 27.11 -21.52
C THR A 172 6.14 26.31 -22.56
N ASP A 173 6.04 24.97 -22.45
CA ASP A 173 5.26 24.11 -23.34
C ASP A 173 3.78 24.55 -23.41
N PRO A 174 3.30 25.19 -24.50
CA PRO A 174 2.09 26.03 -24.45
C PRO A 174 0.75 25.27 -24.38
N LYS A 175 0.76 23.93 -24.28
CA LYS A 175 -0.47 23.12 -24.22
C LYS A 175 -0.32 22.00 -23.21
N GLU A 176 -1.11 22.08 -22.13
CA GLU A 176 -1.38 21.00 -21.19
C GLU A 176 -1.99 19.78 -21.91
N SER A 177 -1.15 18.97 -22.56
CA SER A 177 -1.55 17.71 -23.18
C SER A 177 -1.67 16.61 -22.12
N TYR A 178 -2.58 16.83 -21.17
CA TYR A 178 -3.03 15.78 -20.27
C TYR A 178 -3.38 14.53 -21.11
N PRO A 179 -2.89 13.32 -20.77
CA PRO A 179 -3.19 12.10 -21.52
C PRO A 179 -4.68 11.68 -21.41
N PHE A 180 -5.48 12.44 -20.68
CA PHE A 180 -6.92 12.27 -20.45
C PHE A 180 -7.62 13.63 -20.56
N LYS A 181 -8.90 13.65 -20.96
CA LYS A 181 -9.75 14.83 -20.81
C LYS A 181 -10.67 14.66 -19.60
N THR A 182 -10.48 15.49 -18.58
CA THR A 182 -11.42 15.60 -17.45
C THR A 182 -11.81 17.07 -17.24
N PRO A 183 -13.04 17.49 -17.60
CA PRO A 183 -13.43 18.91 -17.51
C PRO A 183 -13.51 19.47 -16.08
N TRP A 184 -13.57 18.59 -15.07
CA TRP A 184 -14.03 18.92 -13.71
C TRP A 184 -13.02 18.64 -12.60
N ARG A 185 -11.85 18.07 -12.92
CA ARG A 185 -10.83 17.69 -11.90
C ARG A 185 -9.54 18.46 -12.14
N LYS A 186 -8.96 18.99 -11.04
CA LYS A 186 -7.76 19.82 -11.06
C LYS A 186 -6.54 18.95 -10.71
N TRP A 187 -5.85 18.46 -11.73
CA TRP A 187 -4.72 17.54 -11.56
C TRP A 187 -3.46 18.30 -11.13
N LYS A 188 -2.74 17.76 -10.14
CA LYS A 188 -1.43 18.26 -9.72
C LYS A 188 -0.35 17.55 -10.53
N THR A 189 0.54 18.30 -11.18
CA THR A 189 1.69 17.72 -11.88
C THR A 189 2.79 17.38 -10.89
N THR A 190 3.27 16.15 -10.95
CA THR A 190 4.38 15.60 -10.16
C THR A 190 5.45 15.04 -11.10
N TYR A 191 6.62 14.70 -10.56
CA TYR A 191 7.71 14.09 -11.33
C TYR A 191 8.17 12.83 -10.60
N VAL A 192 8.20 11.71 -11.32
CA VAL A 192 8.51 10.39 -10.78
C VAL A 192 9.70 9.82 -11.55
N TYR A 193 10.70 9.34 -10.84
CA TYR A 193 11.87 8.71 -11.44
C TYR A 193 11.53 7.30 -11.96
N ASP A 194 11.76 7.05 -13.26
CA ASP A 194 11.69 5.72 -13.86
C ASP A 194 13.11 5.11 -13.91
N MET A 195 13.32 4.06 -13.13
CA MET A 195 14.60 3.36 -13.06
C MET A 195 15.01 2.74 -14.40
N ASN A 196 14.05 2.36 -15.25
CA ASN A 196 14.35 1.74 -16.56
C ASN A 196 14.88 2.78 -17.57
N MET A 197 14.39 4.02 -17.48
CA MET A 197 14.84 5.11 -18.33
C MET A 197 16.00 5.90 -17.71
N ASN A 198 16.23 5.73 -16.40
CA ASN A 198 17.17 6.52 -15.60
C ASN A 198 16.94 8.04 -15.84
N ALA A 199 15.68 8.42 -15.68
CA ALA A 199 15.12 9.74 -15.98
C ALA A 199 13.82 9.95 -15.19
N HIS A 200 13.46 11.21 -14.90
CA HIS A 200 12.13 11.55 -14.43
C HIS A 200 11.14 11.56 -15.59
N ALA A 201 9.95 11.03 -15.34
CA ALA A 201 8.77 11.27 -16.15
C ALA A 201 7.86 12.27 -15.43
N ARG A 202 7.19 13.11 -16.22
CA ARG A 202 6.11 13.97 -15.75
C ARG A 202 4.88 13.09 -15.48
N CYS A 203 4.18 13.35 -14.38
CA CYS A 203 3.02 12.59 -13.95
C CYS A 203 1.93 13.56 -13.51
N HIS A 204 0.69 13.11 -13.53
CA HIS A 204 -0.46 13.91 -13.12
C HIS A 204 -1.23 13.14 -12.07
N SER A 205 -1.49 13.78 -10.93
CA SER A 205 -2.20 13.19 -9.80
C SER A 205 -3.48 13.96 -9.48
N ASP A 206 -4.60 13.27 -9.49
CA ASP A 206 -5.88 13.75 -8.95
C ASP A 206 -5.95 13.44 -7.46
N ASN A 207 -6.58 14.34 -6.68
CA ASN A 207 -6.75 14.24 -5.23
C ASN A 207 -5.44 13.95 -4.44
N LEU A 208 -4.29 14.49 -4.89
CA LEU A 208 -3.01 14.34 -4.19
C LEU A 208 -2.82 15.42 -3.12
N HIS A 209 -2.50 14.99 -1.88
CA HIS A 209 -2.43 15.86 -0.71
C HIS A 209 -1.10 15.79 0.08
N ILE A 210 -0.08 15.14 -0.47
CA ILE A 210 1.26 14.96 0.13
C ILE A 210 1.84 16.29 0.68
N PHE A 211 1.80 17.35 -0.12
CA PHE A 211 2.30 18.68 0.23
C PHE A 211 1.16 19.70 0.47
N SER A 212 -0.05 19.24 0.77
CA SER A 212 -1.21 20.14 1.00
C SER A 212 -1.30 20.52 2.48
N GLU A 213 -1.38 21.82 2.75
CA GLU A 213 -1.86 22.36 4.04
C GLU A 213 -3.37 22.14 4.22
N GLU A 214 -4.08 21.83 3.15
CA GLU A 214 -5.46 21.35 3.23
C GLU A 214 -5.49 20.07 4.07
N GLU A 215 -6.38 20.03 5.07
CA GLU A 215 -6.78 18.74 5.59
C GLU A 215 -7.40 17.92 4.45
N LEU A 216 -7.36 16.59 4.54
CA LEU A 216 -8.22 15.80 3.67
C LEU A 216 -9.65 16.20 3.99
N GLN A 217 -10.25 17.02 3.12
CA GLN A 217 -11.68 17.15 3.08
C GLN A 217 -12.24 15.73 2.99
N ASN A 218 -13.36 15.47 3.68
CA ASN A 218 -14.11 14.21 3.56
C ASN A 218 -14.82 14.12 2.20
N THR A 219 -14.05 14.36 1.13
CA THR A 219 -14.32 14.02 -0.27
C THR A 219 -14.55 12.52 -0.29
N THR A 220 -15.82 12.20 -0.13
CA THR A 220 -16.32 10.85 -0.08
C THR A 220 -17.15 10.65 -1.32
N PHE A 221 -16.83 9.60 -2.07
CA PHE A 221 -17.68 9.19 -3.16
C PHE A 221 -18.71 8.19 -2.61
N ARG A 222 -19.94 8.28 -3.15
CA ARG A 222 -21.03 7.36 -2.81
C ARG A 222 -20.78 6.01 -3.49
N THR A 223 -21.03 4.92 -2.78
CA THR A 223 -20.89 3.57 -3.33
C THR A 223 -22.02 3.23 -4.31
N VAL A 224 -21.75 2.31 -5.25
CA VAL A 224 -22.68 1.96 -6.35
C VAL A 224 -24.01 1.38 -5.83
N ALA A 225 -24.00 0.80 -4.62
CA ALA A 225 -25.14 0.18 -3.94
C ALA A 225 -26.39 1.08 -3.76
N GLU A 226 -26.27 2.40 -3.93
CA GLU A 226 -27.39 3.35 -3.83
C GLU A 226 -27.63 4.14 -5.14
N MET A 227 -26.83 3.90 -6.19
CA MET A 227 -26.87 4.69 -7.44
C MET A 227 -27.77 4.09 -8.52
N ASP A 228 -28.13 2.81 -8.41
CA ASP A 228 -29.17 2.18 -9.21
C ASP A 228 -29.86 1.06 -8.42
N SER A 229 -31.00 1.38 -7.81
CA SER A 229 -31.85 0.40 -7.09
C SER A 229 -32.69 -0.49 -8.01
N SER A 230 -32.60 -0.30 -9.34
CA SER A 230 -33.34 -1.09 -10.34
C SER A 230 -32.49 -2.19 -10.98
N ALA A 231 -31.16 -2.06 -10.96
CA ALA A 231 -30.23 -3.05 -11.48
C ALA A 231 -30.02 -4.21 -10.51
N ARG A 232 -30.25 -5.44 -10.99
CA ARG A 232 -29.93 -6.70 -10.28
C ARG A 232 -28.42 -6.96 -10.31
N TYR A 233 -27.66 -6.17 -9.56
CA TYR A 233 -26.25 -6.43 -9.28
C TYR A 233 -26.07 -7.66 -8.40
N SER A 234 -24.97 -8.37 -8.59
CA SER A 234 -24.60 -9.51 -7.76
C SER A 234 -24.06 -9.05 -6.40
N LEU A 235 -24.05 -9.93 -5.40
CA LEU A 235 -23.50 -9.59 -4.08
C LEU A 235 -22.00 -9.21 -4.13
N TYR A 236 -21.28 -9.61 -5.19
CA TYR A 236 -19.88 -9.27 -5.42
C TYR A 236 -19.70 -7.81 -5.87
N ASP A 237 -20.64 -7.28 -6.66
CA ASP A 237 -20.57 -5.89 -7.15
C ASP A 237 -20.71 -4.86 -6.02
N ILE A 238 -21.34 -5.25 -4.90
CA ILE A 238 -21.52 -4.42 -3.70
C ILE A 238 -20.19 -4.16 -2.96
N GLN A 239 -19.15 -4.99 -3.17
CA GLN A 239 -17.83 -4.83 -2.56
C GLN A 239 -16.93 -3.79 -3.26
N MET A 240 -17.29 -3.37 -4.47
CA MET A 240 -16.47 -2.48 -5.27
C MET A 240 -17.21 -1.19 -5.61
N ALA A 241 -16.45 -0.10 -5.68
CA ALA A 241 -17.02 1.19 -6.02
C ALA A 241 -16.25 1.86 -7.17
N LYS A 242 -17.01 2.34 -8.16
CA LYS A 242 -16.50 2.99 -9.36
C LYS A 242 -16.11 4.44 -9.04
N ILE A 243 -14.81 4.74 -9.05
CA ILE A 243 -14.28 6.06 -8.62
C ILE A 243 -13.98 7.02 -9.78
N SER A 244 -13.76 6.46 -10.97
CA SER A 244 -13.42 7.25 -12.16
C SER A 244 -13.64 6.44 -13.43
N THR A 245 -14.02 7.15 -14.48
CA THR A 245 -13.97 6.71 -15.87
C THR A 245 -13.11 7.70 -16.63
N PHE A 246 -12.14 7.21 -17.38
CA PHE A 246 -11.23 8.06 -18.15
C PHE A 246 -10.96 7.43 -19.50
N ASN A 247 -10.95 8.31 -20.51
CA ASN A 247 -10.54 7.98 -21.86
C ASN A 247 -9.06 8.34 -21.97
N ILE A 248 -8.21 7.32 -22.03
CA ILE A 248 -6.80 7.52 -22.33
C ILE A 248 -6.72 7.90 -23.81
N ARG A 249 -6.49 9.19 -24.04
CA ARG A 249 -6.18 9.65 -25.38
C ARG A 249 -4.87 9.01 -25.78
N MET A 250 -4.79 8.50 -27.00
CA MET A 250 -3.48 8.24 -27.58
C MET A 250 -2.72 9.55 -27.51
N MET A 251 -1.54 9.54 -26.90
CA MET A 251 -0.51 10.46 -27.37
C MET A 251 -0.25 10.09 -28.82
N ASP A 252 -0.08 11.07 -29.71
CA ASP A 252 0.22 10.73 -31.11
C ASP A 252 1.56 9.99 -31.11
N GLU A 253 1.55 8.70 -31.48
CA GLU A 253 2.73 7.86 -31.42
C GLU A 253 3.82 8.37 -32.38
N LYS A 254 3.47 9.23 -33.34
CA LYS A 254 4.39 10.02 -34.16
C LYS A 254 5.26 10.98 -33.35
N GLU A 255 4.79 11.43 -32.19
CA GLU A 255 5.50 12.37 -31.33
C GLU A 255 6.36 11.68 -30.26
N ALA A 256 6.47 10.35 -30.33
CA ALA A 256 7.32 9.56 -29.44
C ALA A 256 8.78 10.02 -29.47
N PHE A 257 9.29 10.48 -28.32
CA PHE A 257 10.70 10.85 -28.13
C PHE A 257 11.56 9.63 -27.81
N TYR A 258 11.11 8.77 -26.90
CA TYR A 258 11.82 7.53 -26.52
C TYR A 258 11.44 6.38 -27.46
N LEU A 259 12.22 6.17 -28.52
CA LEU A 259 11.90 5.22 -29.60
C LEU A 259 12.06 3.74 -29.24
N TRP A 260 12.84 3.44 -28.20
CA TRP A 260 13.14 2.08 -27.72
C TRP A 260 12.26 1.65 -26.54
N VAL A 261 11.24 2.44 -26.20
CA VAL A 261 10.30 2.16 -25.11
C VAL A 261 8.88 2.35 -25.64
N ASP A 262 8.02 1.36 -25.43
CA ASP A 262 6.61 1.47 -25.80
C ASP A 262 5.96 2.68 -25.11
N SER A 263 5.17 3.44 -25.86
CA SER A 263 4.37 4.55 -25.32
C SER A 263 3.25 3.98 -24.44
N GLN A 264 3.54 3.82 -23.15
CA GLN A 264 2.64 3.23 -22.17
C GLN A 264 2.30 4.23 -21.06
N VAL A 265 1.01 4.29 -20.73
CA VAL A 265 0.47 5.07 -19.63
C VAL A 265 0.38 4.18 -18.40
N TYR A 266 0.93 4.62 -17.27
CA TYR A 266 0.92 3.89 -16.01
C TYR A 266 -0.02 4.55 -15.01
N LEU A 267 -0.96 3.77 -14.49
CA LEU A 267 -1.94 4.19 -13.48
C LEU A 267 -1.58 3.62 -12.12
N SER A 268 -1.49 4.46 -11.10
CA SER A 268 -1.47 4.06 -9.69
C SER A 268 -2.66 4.66 -8.94
N ILE A 269 -3.19 3.90 -7.99
CA ILE A 269 -4.25 4.32 -7.06
C ILE A 269 -3.68 4.11 -5.67
N HIS A 270 -3.66 5.16 -4.85
CA HIS A 270 -2.96 5.15 -3.57
C HIS A 270 -3.59 6.11 -2.56
N SER A 271 -3.10 6.09 -1.32
CA SER A 271 -3.50 7.08 -0.31
C SER A 271 -3.09 8.51 -0.75
N PRO A 272 -3.97 9.52 -0.62
CA PRO A 272 -3.66 10.91 -0.94
C PRO A 272 -2.41 11.52 -0.30
N VAL A 273 -1.98 10.98 0.85
CA VAL A 273 -0.82 11.47 1.62
C VAL A 273 0.43 10.59 1.48
N VAL A 274 0.39 9.56 0.60
CA VAL A 274 1.50 8.64 0.36
C VAL A 274 1.98 8.81 -1.09
N PRO A 275 3.27 9.06 -1.35
CA PRO A 275 3.83 9.06 -2.71
C PRO A 275 3.73 7.67 -3.32
N SER A 276 3.45 7.62 -4.62
CA SER A 276 3.46 6.36 -5.37
C SER A 276 4.26 6.53 -6.65
N ASN A 277 5.02 5.51 -7.03
CA ASN A 277 5.70 5.43 -8.31
C ASN A 277 4.89 4.48 -9.24
N PRO A 278 4.13 5.00 -10.23
CA PRO A 278 3.30 4.15 -11.09
C PRO A 278 4.10 3.21 -12.01
N PHE A 279 5.39 3.46 -12.25
CA PHE A 279 6.23 2.53 -13.03
C PHE A 279 6.63 1.29 -12.23
N MET A 280 6.66 1.40 -10.90
CA MET A 280 6.97 0.29 -9.97
C MET A 280 5.71 -0.45 -9.51
N TYR A 281 4.67 0.30 -9.10
CA TYR A 281 3.49 -0.23 -8.41
C TYR A 281 2.19 -0.10 -9.20
N GLY A 282 2.19 0.68 -10.28
CA GLY A 282 1.01 0.93 -11.10
C GLY A 282 0.71 -0.20 -12.08
N LYS A 283 -0.39 -0.02 -12.82
CA LYS A 283 -0.77 -0.89 -13.94
C LYS A 283 -0.53 -0.18 -15.27
N PRO A 284 0.14 -0.82 -16.25
CA PRO A 284 0.23 -0.28 -17.60
C PRO A 284 -1.14 -0.36 -18.27
N LEU A 285 -1.52 0.73 -18.94
CA LEU A 285 -2.78 0.89 -19.65
C LEU A 285 -2.50 1.14 -21.13
N ARG A 286 -3.30 0.50 -21.98
CA ARG A 286 -3.26 0.67 -23.43
C ARG A 286 -4.02 1.92 -23.85
N THR A 287 -3.45 2.66 -24.78
CA THR A 287 -4.06 3.83 -25.44
C THR A 287 -5.33 3.44 -26.22
N GLY A 288 -6.20 4.41 -26.51
CA GLY A 288 -7.41 4.19 -27.33
C GLY A 288 -8.55 3.42 -26.64
N HIS A 289 -8.37 3.01 -25.38
CA HIS A 289 -9.37 2.30 -24.59
C HIS A 289 -9.99 3.23 -23.53
N GLN A 290 -11.26 2.99 -23.21
CA GLN A 290 -11.95 3.56 -22.06
C GLN A 290 -11.81 2.59 -20.88
N TYR A 291 -11.42 3.11 -19.71
CA TYR A 291 -11.27 2.32 -18.49
C TYR A 291 -12.22 2.81 -17.40
N ASP A 292 -12.84 1.85 -16.72
CA ASP A 292 -13.57 2.06 -15.48
C ASP A 292 -12.73 1.52 -14.32
N ILE A 293 -12.38 2.38 -13.36
CA ILE A 293 -11.70 1.94 -12.13
C ILE A 293 -12.74 1.62 -11.07
N TYR A 294 -12.66 0.38 -10.60
CA TYR A 294 -13.33 -0.12 -9.40
C TYR A 294 -12.30 -0.29 -8.29
N VAL A 295 -12.59 0.19 -7.08
CA VAL A 295 -11.73 0.01 -5.91
C VAL A 295 -12.47 -0.66 -4.76
N ARG A 296 -11.69 -1.41 -3.99
CA ARG A 296 -11.96 -1.81 -2.61
C ARG A 296 -10.91 -1.11 -1.75
N LEU A 297 -11.33 -0.40 -0.70
CA LEU A 297 -10.39 0.19 0.25
C LEU A 297 -10.04 -0.82 1.34
N GLU A 298 -8.77 -0.82 1.74
CA GLU A 298 -8.25 -1.57 2.87
C GLU A 298 -7.72 -0.55 3.88
N GLU A 299 -8.16 -0.65 5.13
CA GLU A 299 -7.67 0.18 6.24
C GLU A 299 -7.21 -0.73 7.38
N GLU A 300 -5.98 -0.53 7.84
CA GLU A 300 -5.45 -1.19 9.02
C GLU A 300 -5.39 -0.22 10.20
N HIS A 301 -5.45 -0.76 11.41
CA HIS A 301 -5.45 0.01 12.65
C HIS A 301 -4.39 -0.55 13.59
N LEU A 302 -3.18 0.01 13.48
CA LEU A 302 -2.04 -0.34 14.32
C LEU A 302 -2.15 0.32 15.71
N LEU A 303 -1.81 -0.43 16.76
CA LEU A 303 -1.81 0.08 18.14
C LEU A 303 -0.60 1.02 18.37
N PRO A 304 -0.72 2.05 19.23
CA PRO A 304 0.42 2.87 19.64
C PRO A 304 1.40 2.09 20.54
N PRO A 305 2.59 2.63 20.84
CA PRO A 305 3.45 2.10 21.91
C PRO A 305 2.67 1.94 23.23
N PRO A 306 2.93 0.89 24.03
CA PRO A 306 4.09 -0.02 23.99
C PRO A 306 3.93 -1.25 23.08
N TYR A 307 2.83 -1.37 22.32
CA TYR A 307 2.62 -2.54 21.45
C TYR A 307 3.66 -2.59 20.31
N PRO A 308 4.10 -3.80 19.87
CA PRO A 308 5.17 -3.98 18.88
C PRO A 308 4.69 -3.76 17.42
N THR A 309 3.83 -2.77 17.22
CA THR A 309 3.16 -2.43 15.96
C THR A 309 3.80 -1.25 15.22
N ASN A 310 4.83 -0.63 15.78
CA ASN A 310 5.59 0.50 15.22
C ASN A 310 4.72 1.65 14.66
N CYS A 311 3.57 1.91 15.30
CA CYS A 311 2.59 2.87 14.81
C CYS A 311 3.02 4.32 15.09
N THR A 312 3.27 5.08 14.03
CA THR A 312 3.47 6.54 14.09
C THR A 312 2.26 7.24 13.47
N ASN A 313 1.57 8.08 14.24
CA ASN A 313 0.44 8.86 13.75
C ASN A 313 0.92 10.17 13.10
N TYR A 314 1.39 10.07 11.86
CA TYR A 314 1.93 11.20 11.09
C TYR A 314 0.94 12.36 10.95
N ASP A 315 -0.36 12.11 10.74
CA ASP A 315 -1.38 13.17 10.66
C ASP A 315 -1.56 13.93 11.99
N ALA A 316 -1.36 13.27 13.14
CA ALA A 316 -1.40 13.95 14.44
C ALA A 316 -0.14 14.81 14.67
N ILE A 317 1.04 14.28 14.35
CA ILE A 317 2.32 15.00 14.43
C ILE A 317 2.29 16.23 13.51
N TRP A 318 1.86 16.05 12.27
CA TRP A 318 1.68 17.12 11.28
C TRP A 318 0.76 18.22 11.78
N ARG A 319 -0.40 17.89 12.37
CA ARG A 319 -1.31 18.89 12.96
C ARG A 319 -0.67 19.68 14.11
N ILE A 320 0.05 19.00 15.00
CA ILE A 320 0.74 19.63 16.15
C ILE A 320 1.87 20.56 15.65
N ASN A 321 2.57 20.17 14.60
CA ASN A 321 3.66 20.95 14.00
C ASN A 321 3.17 22.04 13.03
N ASN A 322 2.04 22.70 13.31
CA ASN A 322 1.44 23.73 12.45
C ASN A 322 1.31 23.32 10.97
N LYS A 323 0.94 22.06 10.70
CA LYS A 323 0.82 21.48 9.35
C LYS A 323 2.13 21.38 8.57
N THR A 324 3.25 21.22 9.26
CA THR A 324 4.57 20.99 8.67
C THR A 324 5.08 19.56 8.94
N GLY A 325 6.00 19.08 8.09
CA GLY A 325 6.59 17.74 8.19
C GLY A 325 5.84 16.65 7.42
N PRO A 326 6.34 15.40 7.45
CA PRO A 326 5.81 14.29 6.68
C PRO A 326 4.44 13.82 7.19
N ARG A 327 3.52 13.51 6.25
CA ARG A 327 2.18 12.95 6.53
C ARG A 327 2.11 11.43 6.41
N SER A 328 3.22 10.78 6.09
CA SER A 328 3.38 9.34 5.96
C SER A 328 4.86 8.95 6.08
N GLN A 329 5.13 7.66 6.33
CA GLN A 329 6.49 7.16 6.53
C GLN A 329 7.33 7.26 5.25
N GLU A 330 6.71 7.02 4.09
CA GLU A 330 7.32 7.10 2.77
C GLU A 330 7.75 8.52 2.42
N VAL A 331 7.02 9.54 2.87
CA VAL A 331 7.43 10.95 2.74
C VAL A 331 8.63 11.24 3.63
N SER A 332 8.69 10.67 4.85
CA SER A 332 9.84 10.85 5.75
C SER A 332 11.14 10.38 5.09
N TYR A 333 11.16 9.16 4.55
CA TYR A 333 12.32 8.61 3.83
C TYR A 333 12.63 9.29 2.49
N SER A 334 11.81 10.22 2.02
CA SER A 334 12.06 10.98 0.79
C SER A 334 12.86 12.28 1.04
N PHE A 335 13.15 12.61 2.31
CA PHE A 335 13.88 13.81 2.73
C PHE A 335 15.20 13.52 3.49
N ASP A 336 15.51 12.25 3.74
CA ASP A 336 16.78 11.76 4.31
C ASP A 336 17.76 11.35 3.19
#